data_AF-A0A7V2RXX5-F1
#
_entry.id   AF-A0A7V2RXX5-F1
#
_cell.length_a   1.000
_cell.length_b   1.000
_cell.length_c   1.000
_cell.angle_alpha   90.00
_cell.angle_beta   90.00
_cell.angle_gamma   90.00
#
_symmetry.space_group_name_H-M   'P 1'
#
loop_
_entity.id
_entity.type
_entity.pdbx_description
1 polymer ?
#
loop_
_entity_poly.entity_id
_entity_poly.type
_entity_poly.pdbx_seq_one_letter_code
_entity_poly.pdbx_strand_id
1 'polypeptide(L)'
;MPMMVSVFFLLGLGHLVGDFVLQPLWLAIAKRQGWRGLLIHVTVVTVSTAIIVAGRMPNWAAWMAALFAIHLFIDQFRTFVFTNNCCGRGLLLLIADQLVHALSLALIAGWATGEPLSALGAIFAAPLTPANRTIFIAAVVIIAFWVAPILEIELVVAVASL
;
A
#
# COMPACT_ATOMS: atom_id res chain seq x y z
N MET A 1 -1.57 11.42 20.70
CA MET A 1 -0.87 10.91 19.50
C MET A 1 -1.32 11.78 18.33
N PRO A 2 -0.42 12.17 17.41
CA PRO A 2 -0.82 12.99 16.27
C PRO A 2 -1.90 12.27 15.45
N MET A 3 -2.88 13.02 14.97
CA MET A 3 -4.02 12.48 14.22
C MET A 3 -3.54 11.80 12.94
N MET A 4 -2.47 12.35 12.34
CA MET A 4 -1.79 11.78 11.18
C MET A 4 -1.38 10.32 11.37
N VAL A 5 -0.87 9.94 12.55
CA VAL A 5 -0.40 8.56 12.78
C VAL A 5 -1.55 7.57 12.74
N SER A 6 -2.69 7.90 13.36
CA SER A 6 -3.89 7.06 13.31
C SER A 6 -4.45 6.95 11.89
N VAL A 7 -4.49 8.05 11.14
CA VAL A 7 -4.95 8.07 9.74
C VAL A 7 -4.03 7.24 8.86
N PHE A 8 -2.71 7.35 9.02
CA PHE A 8 -1.72 6.54 8.30
C PHE A 8 -1.96 5.03 8.51
N PHE A 9 -2.14 4.59 9.76
CA PHE A 9 -2.39 3.17 10.03
C PHE A 9 -3.72 2.67 9.44
N LEU A 10 -4.78 3.48 9.48
CA LEU A 10 -6.06 3.13 8.86
C LEU A 10 -5.96 3.05 7.32
N LEU A 11 -5.29 4.03 6.70
CA LEU A 11 -5.01 4.04 5.26
C LEU A 11 -4.17 2.81 4.87
N GLY A 12 -3.11 2.52 5.63
CA GLY A 12 -2.24 1.37 5.43
C GLY A 12 -2.99 0.04 5.53
N LEU A 13 -3.84 -0.13 6.55
CA LEU A 13 -4.65 -1.34 6.68
C LEU A 13 -5.60 -1.51 5.50
N GLY A 14 -6.33 -0.45 5.12
CA GLY A 14 -7.26 -0.48 4.00
C GLY A 14 -6.61 -0.82 2.68
N HIS A 15 -5.42 -0.25 2.46
CA HIS A 15 -4.59 -0.51 1.30
C HIS A 15 -4.12 -1.96 1.28
N LEU A 16 -3.51 -2.47 2.37
CA LEU A 16 -3.04 -3.86 2.45
C LEU A 16 -4.17 -4.89 2.26
N VAL A 17 -5.36 -4.61 2.81
CA VAL A 17 -6.53 -5.46 2.58
C VAL A 17 -6.89 -5.50 1.09
N GLY A 18 -6.88 -4.35 0.41
CA GLY A 18 -7.16 -4.29 -1.02
C GLY A 18 -6.10 -4.96 -1.89
N ASP A 19 -4.83 -4.69 -1.59
CA ASP A 19 -3.68 -5.11 -2.40
C ASP A 19 -3.39 -6.61 -2.30
N PHE A 20 -3.63 -7.19 -1.13
CA PHE A 20 -3.21 -8.56 -0.82
C PHE A 20 -4.38 -9.47 -0.48
N VAL A 21 -5.26 -9.06 0.45
CA VAL A 21 -6.33 -9.94 0.94
C VAL A 21 -7.45 -10.10 -0.09
N LEU A 22 -7.86 -8.99 -0.71
CA LEU A 22 -8.95 -8.94 -1.70
C LEU A 22 -8.45 -9.07 -3.14
N GLN A 23 -7.14 -9.24 -3.35
CA GLN A 23 -6.54 -9.43 -4.67
C GLN A 23 -6.34 -10.93 -4.98
N PRO A 24 -7.29 -11.59 -5.64
CA PRO A 24 -7.09 -12.97 -6.08
C PRO A 24 -6.00 -13.06 -7.15
N LEU A 25 -5.44 -14.27 -7.33
CA LEU A 25 -4.34 -14.52 -8.26
C LEU A 25 -4.64 -14.04 -9.70
N TRP A 26 -5.87 -14.25 -10.19
CA TRP A 26 -6.24 -13.81 -11.54
C TRP A 26 -6.14 -12.28 -11.69
N LEU A 27 -6.44 -11.51 -10.64
CA LEU A 27 -6.37 -10.05 -10.67
C LEU A 27 -4.93 -9.57 -10.62
N ALA A 28 -4.10 -10.25 -9.81
CA ALA A 28 -2.65 -10.02 -9.78
C ALA A 28 -2.01 -10.24 -11.17
N ILE A 29 -2.45 -11.25 -11.91
CA ILE A 29 -2.01 -11.51 -13.29
C ILE A 29 -2.60 -10.47 -14.23
N ALA A 30 -3.91 -10.21 -14.17
CA ALA A 30 -4.59 -9.28 -15.07
C ALA A 30 -4.05 -7.85 -14.97
N LYS A 31 -3.67 -7.37 -13.77
CA LYS A 31 -3.11 -6.02 -13.62
C LYS A 31 -1.75 -5.84 -14.30
N ARG A 32 -1.03 -6.94 -14.54
CA ARG A 32 0.22 -6.97 -15.32
C ARG A 32 0.02 -6.99 -16.83
N GLN A 33 -1.18 -7.33 -17.28
CA GLN A 33 -1.49 -7.53 -18.70
C GLN A 33 -2.09 -6.29 -19.37
N GLY A 34 -2.53 -5.29 -18.60
CA GLY A 34 -2.94 -4.00 -19.14
C GLY A 34 -3.94 -3.23 -18.27
N TRP A 35 -4.48 -2.16 -18.87
CA TRP A 35 -5.30 -1.15 -18.18
C TRP A 35 -6.54 -1.72 -17.50
N ARG A 36 -7.22 -2.70 -18.10
CA ARG A 36 -8.46 -3.25 -17.54
C ARG A 36 -8.22 -3.90 -16.18
N GLY A 37 -7.23 -4.79 -16.08
CA GLY A 37 -6.89 -5.43 -14.81
C GLY A 37 -6.37 -4.43 -13.78
N LEU A 38 -5.56 -3.46 -14.24
CA LEU A 38 -5.02 -2.40 -13.40
C LEU A 38 -6.12 -1.53 -12.80
N LEU A 39 -7.08 -1.06 -13.60
CA LEU A 39 -8.20 -0.24 -13.12
C LEU A 39 -9.10 -1.00 -12.14
N ILE A 40 -9.37 -2.29 -12.38
CA ILE A 40 -10.13 -3.13 -11.44
C ILE A 40 -9.37 -3.22 -10.11
N HIS A 41 -8.07 -3.49 -10.16
CA HIS A 41 -7.23 -3.57 -8.97
C HIS A 41 -7.25 -2.27 -8.15
N VAL A 42 -6.94 -1.13 -8.77
CA VAL A 42 -6.93 0.15 -8.07
C VAL A 42 -8.30 0.50 -7.50
N THR A 43 -9.38 0.11 -8.19
CA THR A 43 -10.75 0.28 -7.67
C THR A 43 -10.97 -0.54 -6.41
N VAL A 44 -10.55 -1.82 -6.38
CA VAL A 44 -10.65 -2.68 -5.18
C VAL A 44 -9.91 -2.05 -4.01
N VAL A 45 -8.68 -1.61 -4.22
CA VAL A 45 -7.83 -0.97 -3.19
C VAL A 45 -8.43 0.33 -2.68
N THR A 46 -8.96 1.15 -3.59
CA THR A 46 -9.57 2.43 -3.21
C THR A 46 -10.85 2.20 -2.41
N VAL A 47 -11.70 1.26 -2.83
CA VAL A 47 -12.95 0.95 -2.13
C VAL A 47 -12.69 0.32 -0.77
N SER A 48 -11.76 -0.64 -0.66
CA SER A 48 -11.39 -1.23 0.63
C SER A 48 -10.86 -0.16 1.58
N THR A 49 -10.00 0.73 1.10
CA THR A 49 -9.45 1.83 1.90
C THR A 49 -10.52 2.84 2.31
N ALA A 50 -11.42 3.19 1.40
CA ALA A 50 -12.54 4.08 1.66
C ALA A 50 -13.45 3.54 2.77
N ILE A 51 -13.77 2.24 2.75
CA ILE A 51 -14.59 1.59 3.79
C ILE A 51 -13.93 1.73 5.17
N ILE A 52 -12.62 1.54 5.28
CA ILE A 52 -11.90 1.61 6.56
C ILE A 52 -11.78 3.06 7.06
N VAL A 53 -11.57 4.03 6.17
CA VAL A 53 -11.26 5.42 6.53
C VAL A 53 -12.50 6.33 6.51
N ALA A 54 -13.65 5.86 6.04
CA ALA A 54 -14.89 6.65 5.95
C ALA A 54 -15.20 7.40 7.25
N GLY A 55 -15.30 8.73 7.16
CA GLY A 55 -15.59 9.60 8.30
C GLY A 55 -14.48 9.72 9.35
N ARG A 56 -13.28 9.16 9.11
CA ARG A 56 -12.14 9.20 10.05
C ARG A 56 -11.16 10.35 9.80
N MET A 57 -11.31 11.07 8.70
CA MET A 57 -10.51 12.27 8.38
C MET A 57 -11.34 13.30 7.60
N PRO A 58 -10.96 14.60 7.65
CA PRO A 58 -11.59 15.65 6.86
C PRO A 58 -11.49 15.34 5.36
N ASN A 59 -12.54 15.67 4.60
CA ASN A 59 -12.57 15.52 3.13
C ASN A 59 -12.17 14.12 2.64
N TRP A 60 -12.49 13.06 3.40
CA TRP A 60 -12.01 11.71 3.13
C TRP A 60 -12.29 11.23 1.69
N ALA A 61 -13.44 11.59 1.11
CA ALA A 61 -13.79 11.21 -0.25
C ALA A 61 -12.84 11.82 -1.31
N ALA A 62 -12.41 13.08 -1.14
CA ALA A 62 -11.44 13.71 -2.03
C ALA A 62 -10.07 13.03 -1.93
N TRP A 63 -9.66 12.64 -0.73
CA TRP A 63 -8.43 11.90 -0.52
C TRP A 63 -8.49 10.46 -1.05
N MET A 64 -9.66 9.82 -1.09
CA MET A 64 -9.82 8.54 -1.77
C MET A 64 -9.68 8.67 -3.29
N ALA A 65 -10.17 9.77 -3.88
CA ALA A 65 -9.91 10.07 -5.29
C ALA A 65 -8.41 10.33 -5.55
N ALA A 66 -7.72 11.03 -4.64
CA ALA A 66 -6.27 11.22 -4.72
C ALA A 66 -5.51 9.89 -4.59
N LEU A 67 -5.90 9.03 -3.63
CA LEU A 67 -5.34 7.69 -3.45
C LEU A 67 -5.51 6.85 -4.71
N PHE A 68 -6.70 6.85 -5.32
CA PHE A 68 -6.94 6.17 -6.60
C PHE A 68 -5.96 6.64 -7.68
N ALA A 69 -5.83 7.96 -7.86
CA ALA A 69 -4.97 8.53 -8.89
C ALA A 69 -3.49 8.22 -8.64
N ILE A 70 -3.02 8.35 -7.40
CA ILE A 70 -1.63 8.07 -7.03
C ILE A 70 -1.32 6.57 -7.15
N HIS A 71 -2.19 5.70 -6.64
CA HIS A 71 -2.00 4.25 -6.73
C HIS A 71 -2.00 3.78 -8.19
N LEU A 72 -2.91 4.30 -9.02
CA LEU A 72 -2.91 4.03 -10.47
C LEU A 72 -1.61 4.51 -11.12
N PHE A 73 -1.13 5.69 -10.75
CA PHE A 73 0.12 6.26 -11.26
C PHE A 73 1.35 5.45 -10.84
N ILE A 74 1.38 4.85 -9.64
CA ILE A 74 2.48 4.00 -9.19
C ILE A 74 2.41 2.65 -9.92
N ASP A 75 1.26 1.97 -9.87
CA ASP A 75 1.13 0.61 -10.39
C ASP A 75 1.31 0.54 -11.92
N GLN A 76 0.97 1.60 -12.67
CA GLN A 76 1.19 1.61 -14.12
C GLN A 76 2.68 1.41 -14.49
N PHE A 77 3.63 1.84 -13.65
CA PHE A 77 5.04 1.63 -13.93
C PHE A 77 5.37 0.14 -13.89
N ARG A 78 4.82 -0.57 -12.92
CA ARG A 78 4.96 -2.02 -12.81
C ARG A 78 4.20 -2.79 -13.89
N THR A 79 3.16 -2.21 -14.48
CA THR A 79 2.42 -2.80 -15.60
C THR A 79 3.07 -2.55 -16.96
N PHE A 80 3.61 -1.35 -17.22
CA PHE A 80 4.01 -0.93 -18.57
C PHE A 80 5.49 -0.58 -18.74
N VAL A 81 6.21 -0.26 -17.66
CA VAL A 81 7.60 0.22 -17.73
C VAL A 81 8.59 -0.83 -17.20
N PHE A 82 8.32 -1.35 -16.01
CA PHE A 82 9.14 -2.34 -15.32
C PHE A 82 8.55 -3.74 -15.46
N THR A 83 8.45 -4.20 -16.71
CA THR A 83 7.86 -5.51 -17.04
C THR A 83 8.85 -6.67 -16.87
N ASN A 84 10.15 -6.38 -16.80
CA ASN A 84 11.19 -7.40 -16.67
C ASN A 84 11.60 -7.61 -15.21
N ASN A 85 11.20 -8.75 -14.64
CA ASN A 85 11.55 -9.18 -13.28
C ASN A 85 12.73 -10.16 -13.23
N CYS A 86 13.47 -10.35 -14.32
CA CYS A 86 14.59 -11.29 -14.36
C CYS A 86 15.74 -10.83 -13.44
N CYS A 87 16.63 -11.78 -13.11
CA CYS A 87 17.88 -11.52 -12.40
C CYS A 87 17.69 -10.83 -11.03
N GLY A 88 16.69 -11.25 -10.25
CA GLY A 88 16.43 -10.71 -8.91
C GLY A 88 15.88 -9.28 -8.86
N ARG A 89 15.61 -8.65 -10.00
CA ARG A 89 15.02 -7.30 -10.05
C ARG A 89 13.59 -7.27 -9.51
N GLY A 90 12.86 -8.39 -9.56
CA GLY A 90 11.50 -8.50 -9.04
C GLY A 90 11.40 -8.15 -7.55
N LEU A 91 12.32 -8.63 -6.71
CA LEU A 91 12.37 -8.29 -5.28
C LEU A 91 12.63 -6.80 -5.04
N LEU A 92 13.62 -6.22 -5.73
CA LEU A 92 13.93 -4.79 -5.61
C LEU A 92 12.75 -3.92 -6.03
N LEU A 93 12.12 -4.27 -7.17
CA LEU A 93 10.95 -3.57 -7.69
C LEU A 93 9.77 -3.70 -6.73
N LEU A 94 9.56 -4.85 -6.10
CA LEU A 94 8.52 -5.05 -5.09
C LEU A 94 8.76 -4.19 -3.85
N ILE A 95 9.99 -4.14 -3.32
CA ILE A 95 10.31 -3.31 -2.15
C ILE A 95 10.14 -1.83 -2.49
N ALA A 96 10.66 -1.38 -3.63
CA ALA A 96 10.53 0.00 -4.09
C ALA A 96 9.05 0.40 -4.26
N ASP A 97 8.26 -0.48 -4.86
CA ASP A 97 6.81 -0.33 -5.05
C ASP A 97 6.09 -0.14 -3.70
N GLN A 98 6.34 -1.01 -2.72
CA GLN A 98 5.72 -0.92 -1.40
C GLN A 98 6.17 0.34 -0.63
N LEU A 99 7.43 0.77 -0.78
CA LEU A 99 7.93 2.01 -0.16
C LEU A 99 7.26 3.26 -0.74
N VAL A 100 7.08 3.31 -2.07
CA VAL A 100 6.43 4.44 -2.73
C VAL A 100 4.95 4.51 -2.32
N HIS A 101 4.26 3.37 -2.23
CA HIS A 101 2.90 3.32 -1.70
C HIS A 101 2.85 3.80 -0.23
N ALA A 102 3.67 3.25 0.66
CA ALA A 102 3.72 3.67 2.06
C ALA A 102 4.01 5.17 2.22
N LEU A 103 4.94 5.72 1.42
CA LEU A 103 5.23 7.16 1.39
C LEU A 103 4.01 7.96 0.94
N SER A 104 3.31 7.52 -0.11
CA SER A 104 2.09 8.20 -0.58
C SER A 104 0.99 8.23 0.49
N LEU A 105 0.80 7.14 1.24
CA LEU A 105 -0.18 7.08 2.33
C LEU A 105 0.21 8.00 3.48
N ALA A 106 1.50 8.08 3.83
CA ALA A 106 2.00 8.99 4.85
C ALA A 106 1.78 10.47 4.46
N LEU A 107 2.02 10.78 3.18
CA LEU A 107 1.77 12.10 2.62
C LEU A 107 0.27 12.46 2.61
N ILE A 108 -0.60 11.55 2.16
CA ILE A 108 -2.06 11.74 2.23
C ILE A 108 -2.49 11.96 3.67
N ALA A 109 -1.99 11.15 4.62
CA ALA A 109 -2.32 11.31 6.04
C ALA A 109 -1.93 12.70 6.54
N GLY A 110 -0.70 13.15 6.31
CA GLY A 110 -0.21 14.46 6.77
C GLY A 110 -1.00 15.63 6.19
N TRP A 111 -1.24 15.62 4.88
CA TRP A 111 -2.04 16.66 4.23
C TRP A 111 -3.52 16.63 4.65
N ALA A 112 -4.12 15.44 4.80
CA ALA A 112 -5.51 15.32 5.21
C ALA A 112 -5.75 15.82 6.64
N THR A 113 -4.76 15.68 7.52
CA THR A 113 -4.84 16.12 8.92
C THR A 113 -4.29 17.52 9.15
N GLY A 114 -3.70 18.15 8.12
CA GLY A 114 -3.08 19.48 8.22
C GLY A 114 -1.82 19.50 9.09
N GLU A 115 -1.18 18.34 9.31
CA GLU A 115 0.03 18.25 10.12
C GLU A 115 1.28 18.54 9.25
N PRO A 116 2.32 19.20 9.80
CA PRO A 116 3.51 19.53 9.04
C PRO A 116 4.30 18.27 8.64
N LEU A 117 5.01 18.31 7.51
CA LEU A 117 5.85 17.18 7.05
C LEU A 117 6.94 16.77 8.08
N SER A 118 7.38 17.69 8.93
CA SER A 118 8.29 17.39 10.03
C SER A 118 7.70 16.40 11.05
N ALA A 119 6.37 16.28 11.11
CA ALA A 119 5.69 15.31 11.95
C ALA A 119 5.78 13.87 11.42
N LEU A 120 6.19 13.64 10.16
CA LEU A 120 6.24 12.30 9.56
C LEU A 120 7.07 11.30 10.37
N GLY A 121 8.13 11.76 11.05
CA GLY A 121 8.92 10.93 11.94
C GLY A 121 8.10 10.31 13.09
N ALA A 122 6.99 10.92 13.48
CA ALA A 122 6.10 10.41 14.52
C ALA A 122 5.42 9.09 14.14
N ILE A 123 5.29 8.77 12.84
CA ILE A 123 4.78 7.47 12.38
C ILE A 123 5.65 6.32 12.91
N PHE A 124 6.96 6.54 13.01
CA PHE A 124 7.93 5.53 13.41
C PHE A 124 8.35 5.64 14.88
N ALA A 125 8.21 6.81 15.49
CA ALA A 125 8.73 7.09 16.83
C ALA A 125 7.65 7.24 17.92
N ALA A 126 6.39 7.55 17.56
CA ALA A 126 5.37 7.81 18.56
C ALA A 126 4.85 6.52 19.21
N PRO A 127 4.59 6.51 20.53
CA PRO A 127 4.03 5.35 21.20
C PRO A 127 2.61 5.06 20.69
N LEU A 128 2.37 3.82 20.24
CA LEU A 128 1.08 3.40 19.69
C LEU A 128 0.00 3.36 20.76
N THR A 129 -1.14 4.02 20.49
CA THR A 129 -2.38 3.81 21.22
C THR A 129 -2.83 2.34 21.09
N PRO A 130 -3.67 1.82 22.01
CA PRO A 130 -4.18 0.46 21.90
C PRO A 130 -4.85 0.16 20.55
N ALA A 131 -5.65 1.11 20.03
CA ALA A 131 -6.29 0.97 18.72
C ALA A 131 -5.27 0.89 17.57
N ASN A 132 -4.29 1.78 17.53
CA ASN A 132 -3.25 1.77 16.48
C ASN A 132 -2.36 0.53 16.59
N ARG A 133 -2.13 0.02 17.80
CA ARG A 133 -1.42 -1.23 18.02
C ARG A 133 -2.18 -2.42 17.41
N THR A 134 -3.50 -2.50 17.59
CA THR A 134 -4.31 -3.55 16.97
C THR A 134 -4.26 -3.47 15.45
N ILE A 135 -4.36 -2.27 14.88
CA ILE A 135 -4.26 -2.06 13.42
C ILE A 135 -2.88 -2.47 12.90
N PHE A 136 -1.81 -2.06 13.59
CA PHE A 136 -0.44 -2.42 13.24
C PHE A 136 -0.23 -3.94 13.29
N ILE A 137 -0.71 -4.62 14.33
CA ILE A 137 -0.64 -6.08 14.43
C ILE A 137 -1.39 -6.74 13.27
N ALA A 138 -2.60 -6.26 12.92
CA ALA A 138 -3.35 -6.76 11.78
C ALA A 138 -2.58 -6.59 10.46
N ALA A 139 -1.95 -5.43 10.25
CA ALA A 139 -1.09 -5.19 9.08
C ALA A 139 0.10 -6.16 9.03
N VAL A 140 0.79 -6.40 10.15
CA VAL A 140 1.89 -7.36 10.24
C VAL A 140 1.42 -8.78 9.92
N VAL A 141 0.24 -9.18 10.42
CA VAL A 141 -0.35 -10.49 10.10
C VAL A 141 -0.66 -10.60 8.61
N ILE A 142 -1.26 -9.59 7.98
CA ILE A 142 -1.52 -9.60 6.53
C ILE A 142 -0.20 -9.77 5.75
N ILE A 143 0.84 -9.02 6.12
CA ILE A 143 2.17 -9.12 5.49
C ILE A 143 2.72 -10.53 5.64
N ALA A 144 2.67 -11.11 6.85
CA ALA A 144 3.20 -12.44 7.11
C ALA A 144 2.49 -13.54 6.30
N PHE A 145 1.18 -13.44 6.09
CA PHE A 145 0.42 -14.49 5.40
C PHE A 145 0.34 -14.31 3.88
N TRP A 146 0.22 -13.08 3.39
CA TRP A 146 0.01 -12.83 1.95
C TRP A 146 1.25 -12.30 1.22
N VAL A 147 2.13 -11.58 1.91
CA VAL A 147 3.31 -10.96 1.28
C VAL A 147 4.53 -11.86 1.43
N ALA A 148 4.70 -12.54 2.56
CA ALA A 148 5.86 -13.40 2.81
C ALA A 148 6.03 -14.50 1.74
N PRO A 149 4.98 -15.21 1.27
CA PRO A 149 5.16 -16.20 0.20
C PRO A 149 5.67 -15.59 -1.12
N ILE A 150 5.23 -14.36 -1.43
CA ILE A 150 5.70 -13.63 -2.61
C ILE A 150 7.17 -13.24 -2.45
N LEU A 151 7.54 -12.74 -1.26
CA LEU A 151 8.92 -12.38 -0.93
C LEU A 151 9.86 -13.60 -0.99
N GLU A 152 9.42 -14.76 -0.51
CA GLU A 152 10.19 -16.01 -0.57
C GLU A 152 10.48 -16.41 -2.02
N ILE A 153 9.48 -16.40 -2.89
CA ILE A 153 9.65 -16.71 -4.32
C ILE A 153 10.63 -15.72 -4.98
N GLU A 154 10.42 -14.42 -4.77
CA GLU A 154 11.27 -13.37 -5.36
C GLU A 154 12.72 -13.43 -4.83
N LEU A 155 12.91 -13.80 -3.55
CA LEU A 155 14.23 -14.00 -2.96
C LEU A 155 14.95 -15.22 -3.56
N VAL A 156 14.26 -16.35 -3.70
CA VAL A 156 14.83 -17.56 -4.33
C VAL A 156 15.25 -17.26 -5.77
N VAL A 157 14.41 -16.57 -6.53
CA VAL A 157 14.74 -16.15 -7.91
C VAL A 157 15.95 -15.22 -7.93
N ALA A 158 16.04 -14.28 -6.98
CA ALA A 158 17.16 -13.36 -6.89
C ALA A 158 18.48 -14.08 -6.58
N VAL A 159 18.49 -14.97 -5.59
CA VAL A 159 19.68 -15.73 -5.19
C VAL A 159 20.14 -16.69 -6.29
N ALA A 160 19.21 -17.36 -6.99
CA ALA A 160 19.54 -18.26 -8.09
C ALA A 160 20.11 -17.55 -9.32
N SER A 161 20.04 -16.22 -9.37
CA SER A 161 20.55 -15.40 -10.48
C SER A 161 21.93 -14.78 -10.23
N LEU A 162 22.52 -15.01 -9.04
CA LEU A 162 23.87 -14.58 -8.66
C LEU A 162 24.92 -15.60 -9.10
#